data_AF-A0A9Q3K5J2-F1
#
_entry.id   AF-A0A9Q3K5J2-F1
#
_cell.length_a   1.000
_cell.length_b   1.000
_cell.length_c   1.000
_cell.angle_alpha   90.00
_cell.angle_beta   90.00
_cell.angle_gamma   90.00
#
_symmetry.space_group_name_H-M   'P 1'
#
loop_
_entity.id
_entity.type
_entity.pdbx_description
1 polymer ?
#
loop_
_entity_poly.entity_id
_entity_poly.type
_entity_poly.pdbx_seq_one_letter_code
_entity_poly.pdbx_strand_id
1 'polypeptide(L)'
;MVWLSSKKIKSNRPTKKLSERLLGPFPMLKKVRTHAYHLKLPSQWKYIHPVFHISLLEPVKKSTILNRHQEPPPPIIIEGGEKWEVSQILDSKLKRGTL
;
A
#
# COMPACT_ATOMS: atom_id res chain seq x y z
N MET A 1 -2.24 13.05 7.07
CA MET A 1 -2.24 11.57 7.13
C MET A 1 -0.81 11.11 7.36
N VAL A 2 -0.61 10.00 8.07
CA VAL A 2 0.71 9.43 8.36
C VAL A 2 0.70 7.92 8.14
N TRP A 3 1.80 7.39 7.64
CA TRP A 3 2.07 5.96 7.62
C TRP A 3 2.55 5.51 9.00
N LEU A 4 2.13 4.31 9.41
CA LEU A 4 2.57 3.68 10.66
C LEU A 4 3.56 2.56 10.38
N SER A 5 4.72 2.60 11.01
CA SER A 5 5.72 1.53 10.87
C SER A 5 5.21 0.21 11.46
N SER A 6 5.28 -0.87 10.67
CA SER A 6 4.88 -2.21 11.12
C SER A 6 5.89 -2.89 12.03
N LYS A 7 7.04 -2.26 12.33
CA LYS A 7 8.15 -2.85 13.12
C LYS A 7 7.70 -3.47 14.45
N LYS A 8 6.68 -2.90 15.09
CA LYS A 8 6.16 -3.34 16.40
C LYS A 8 4.75 -3.95 16.33
N ILE A 9 4.25 -4.25 15.14
CA ILE A 9 2.90 -4.80 14.93
C ILE A 9 3.05 -6.21 14.36
N LYS A 10 2.40 -7.17 15.01
CA LYS A 10 2.38 -8.55 14.52
C LYS A 10 1.48 -8.63 13.29
N SER A 11 2.02 -9.14 12.19
CA SER A 11 1.28 -9.40 10.95
C SER A 11 0.84 -10.86 10.91
N ASN A 12 -0.32 -11.14 10.33
CA ASN A 12 -0.79 -12.51 10.06
C ASN A 12 -0.12 -13.13 8.81
N ARG A 13 0.80 -12.41 8.16
CA ARG A 13 1.55 -12.90 6.99
C ARG A 13 2.54 -14.01 7.41
N PRO A 14 2.78 -15.01 6.55
CA PRO A 14 3.62 -16.16 6.88
C PRO A 14 5.10 -15.79 7.08
N THR A 15 5.59 -14.74 6.41
CA THR A 15 6.97 -14.27 6.55
C THR A 15 7.05 -12.76 6.64
N LYS A 16 8.03 -12.25 7.41
CA LYS A 16 8.27 -10.81 7.58
C LYS A 16 8.66 -10.12 6.26
N LYS A 17 9.31 -10.84 5.34
CA LYS A 17 9.70 -10.32 4.01
C LYS A 17 8.49 -9.93 3.14
N LEU A 18 7.37 -10.63 3.33
CA LEU A 18 6.11 -10.37 2.63
C LEU A 18 5.14 -9.51 3.46
N SER A 19 5.56 -9.04 4.64
CA SER A 19 4.77 -8.14 5.45
C SER A 19 4.96 -6.70 4.98
N GLU A 20 3.88 -5.92 5.04
CA GLU A 20 3.92 -4.49 4.77
C GLU A 20 4.86 -3.81 5.76
N ARG A 21 5.79 -2.98 5.26
CA ARG A 21 6.74 -2.22 6.10
C ARG A 21 6.08 -1.00 6.76
N LEU A 22 5.16 -0.38 6.04
CA LEU A 22 4.36 0.74 6.46
C LEU A 22 2.91 0.36 6.29
N LEU A 23 2.17 0.44 7.39
CA LEU A 23 0.74 0.22 7.42
C LEU A 23 0.05 1.54 7.15
N GLY A 24 -1.08 1.43 6.46
CA GLY A 24 -2.01 2.46 5.97
C GLY A 24 -1.79 3.93 6.35
N PRO A 25 -2.20 4.87 5.50
CA PRO A 25 -2.21 6.26 5.87
C PRO A 25 -3.34 6.50 6.90
N PHE A 26 -3.00 6.68 8.17
CA PHE A 26 -3.95 6.99 9.23
C PHE A 26 -4.04 8.51 9.48
N PRO A 27 -5.23 9.03 9.82
CA PRO A 27 -5.34 10.39 10.32
C PRO A 27 -4.82 10.50 11.76
N MET A 28 -4.06 11.57 12.04
CA MET A 28 -3.67 11.94 13.40
C MET A 28 -4.81 12.74 14.03
N LEU A 29 -5.33 12.28 15.17
CA LEU A 29 -6.43 12.93 15.88
C LEU A 29 -5.93 14.03 16.82
N LYS A 30 -4.89 13.73 17.62
CA LYS A 30 -4.33 14.69 18.57
C LYS A 30 -2.89 14.35 18.95
N LYS A 31 -2.13 15.36 19.38
CA LYS A 31 -0.84 15.20 20.04
C LYS A 31 -1.10 14.91 21.53
N VAL A 32 -0.66 13.76 22.01
CA VAL A 32 -0.87 13.31 23.40
C VAL A 32 0.28 13.74 24.30
N ARG A 33 1.52 13.70 23.80
CA ARG A 33 2.74 14.16 24.48
C ARG A 33 3.70 14.77 23.45
N THR A 34 4.85 15.27 23.90
CA THR A 34 5.90 15.87 23.06
C THR A 34 6.20 15.05 21.80
N HIS A 35 6.30 13.72 21.95
CA HIS A 35 6.63 12.79 20.87
C HIS A 35 5.59 11.68 20.66
N ALA A 36 4.38 11.81 21.19
CA ALA A 36 3.34 10.78 21.06
C ALA A 36 2.06 11.34 20.44
N TYR A 37 1.55 10.67 19.41
CA TYR A 37 0.37 11.07 18.65
C TYR A 37 -0.70 9.98 18.68
N HIS A 38 -1.95 10.41 18.81
CA HIS A 38 -3.13 9.54 18.71
C HIS A 38 -3.57 9.42 17.26
N LEU A 39 -3.62 8.20 16.72
CA LEU A 39 -4.09 7.89 15.38
C LEU A 39 -5.52 7.34 15.40
N LYS A 40 -6.29 7.63 14.35
CA LYS A 40 -7.56 6.95 14.09
C LYS A 40 -7.28 5.59 13.45
N LEU A 41 -7.19 4.56 14.27
CA LEU A 41 -7.05 3.17 13.81
C LEU A 41 -8.41 2.58 13.39
N PRO A 42 -8.43 1.61 12.47
CA PRO A 42 -9.65 0.92 12.07
C PRO A 42 -10.12 -0.01 13.20
N SER A 43 -11.44 -0.23 13.30
CA SER A 43 -12.04 -0.99 14.41
C SER A 43 -11.53 -2.44 14.52
N GLN A 44 -11.07 -3.02 13.42
CA GLN A 44 -10.43 -4.35 13.40
C GLN A 44 -9.16 -4.42 14.27
N TRP A 45 -8.52 -3.29 14.58
CA TRP A 45 -7.28 -3.23 15.36
C TRP A 45 -7.53 -2.84 16.82
N LYS A 46 -8.65 -3.30 17.38
CA LYS A 46 -9.10 -2.96 18.74
C LYS A 46 -8.05 -3.27 19.82
N TYR A 47 -7.22 -4.28 19.62
CA TYR A 47 -6.17 -4.69 20.57
C TYR A 47 -4.89 -3.86 20.49
N ILE A 48 -4.74 -2.99 19.48
CA ILE A 48 -3.56 -2.14 19.30
C ILE A 48 -3.85 -0.77 19.91
N HIS A 49 -2.98 -0.32 20.82
CA HIS A 49 -3.10 1.02 21.38
C HIS A 49 -2.95 2.08 20.29
N PRO A 50 -3.86 3.07 20.20
CA PRO A 50 -3.89 4.01 19.10
C PRO A 50 -2.89 5.17 19.26
N VAL A 51 -2.02 5.14 20.29
CA VAL A 51 -1.03 6.18 20.57
C VAL A 51 0.37 5.69 20.22
N PHE A 52 1.06 6.40 19.33
CA PHE A 52 2.37 6.00 18.81
C PHE A 52 3.42 7.10 18.96
N HIS A 53 4.67 6.68 19.16
CA HIS A 53 5.82 7.57 19.17
C HIS A 53 6.14 8.08 17.76
N ILE A 54 6.61 9.32 17.63
CA ILE A 54 6.91 9.97 16.34
C ILE A 54 7.90 9.16 15.48
N SER A 55 8.85 8.44 16.08
CA SER A 55 9.82 7.59 15.35
C SER A 55 9.19 6.41 14.60
N LEU A 56 7.91 6.09 14.87
CA LEU A 56 7.15 5.06 14.17
C LEU A 56 6.22 5.64 13.10
N LEU A 57 6.19 6.96 12.95
CA LEU A 57 5.29 7.66 12.04
C LEU A 57 6.08 8.27 10.89
N GLU A 58 5.59 8.09 9.67
CA GLU A 58 6.16 8.72 8.49
C GLU A 58 5.09 9.56 7.79
N PRO A 59 5.39 10.82 7.40
CA PRO A 59 4.41 11.64 6.68
C PRO A 59 4.11 11.02 5.32
N VAL A 60 2.83 11.02 4.93
CA VAL A 60 2.42 10.55 3.60
C VAL A 60 2.96 11.53 2.55
N LYS A 61 3.89 11.07 1.72
CA LYS A 61 4.38 11.83 0.57
C LYS A 61 3.41 11.65 -0.58
N LYS A 62 2.83 12.76 -1.05
CA LYS A 62 2.10 12.75 -2.33
C LYS A 62 3.11 12.56 -3.45
N SER A 63 2.76 11.76 -4.46
CA SER A 63 3.60 11.63 -5.64
C SER A 63 3.55 12.94 -6.42
N THR A 64 4.71 13.54 -6.70
CA THR A 64 4.83 14.74 -7.55
C THR A 64 4.76 14.39 -9.04
N ILE A 65 4.81 13.10 -9.39
CA ILE A 65 4.76 12.64 -10.77
C ILE A 65 3.30 12.65 -11.22
N LEU A 66 2.97 13.58 -12.11
CA LEU A 66 1.68 13.61 -12.79
C LEU A 66 1.49 12.30 -13.57
N ASN A 67 0.25 11.78 -13.60
CA ASN A 67 -0.11 10.58 -14.38
C ASN A 67 0.51 9.23 -13.96
N ARG A 68 1.03 9.07 -12.73
CA ARG A 68 1.46 7.74 -12.24
C ARG A 68 0.31 6.72 -12.18
N HIS A 69 -0.90 7.19 -11.92
CA HIS A 69 -2.10 6.36 -11.96
C HIS A 69 -2.66 6.46 -13.38
N GLN A 70 -2.29 5.52 -14.24
CA GLN A 70 -2.96 5.36 -15.53
C GLN A 70 -4.32 4.71 -15.25
N GLU A 71 -5.41 5.34 -15.66
CA GLU A 71 -6.69 4.64 -15.69
C GLU A 71 -6.54 3.42 -16.60
N PRO A 72 -7.09 2.25 -16.21
CA PRO A 72 -7.07 1.10 -17.09
C PRO A 72 -7.65 1.53 -18.45
N PRO A 73 -7.01 1.15 -19.56
CA PRO A 73 -7.54 1.51 -20.88
C PRO A 73 -8.97 0.98 -21.02
N PRO A 74 -9.86 1.71 -21.70
CA PRO A 74 -11.23 1.26 -21.91
C PRO A 74 -11.24 -0.08 -22.68
N PRO A 75 -12.16 -1.00 -22.36
CA PRO A 75 -12.26 -2.29 -23.04
C PRO A 75 -12.69 -2.10 -24.51
N ILE A 76 -12.04 -2.83 -25.41
CA ILE A 76 -12.39 -2.87 -26.84
C ILE A 76 -13.35 -4.05 -27.04
N ILE A 77 -14.53 -3.79 -27.63
CA ILE A 77 -15.56 -4.82 -27.87
C ILE A 77 -15.37 -5.38 -29.28
N ILE A 78 -14.90 -6.63 -29.40
CA ILE A 78 -14.86 -7.38 -30.67
C ILE A 78 -15.61 -8.69 -30.43
N GLU A 79 -16.68 -8.92 -31.21
CA GLU A 79 -17.53 -10.13 -31.25
C GLU A 79 -17.61 -10.95 -29.93
N GLY A 80 -18.35 -10.43 -28.95
CA GLY A 80 -18.91 -11.25 -27.87
C GLY A 80 -18.08 -11.46 -26.60
N GLY A 81 -16.96 -10.75 -26.41
CA GLY A 81 -16.23 -10.77 -25.13
C GLY A 81 -15.14 -9.70 -25.00
N GLU A 82 -14.96 -9.16 -23.80
CA GLU A 82 -13.93 -8.17 -23.47
C GLU A 82 -12.53 -8.75 -23.70
N LYS A 83 -11.80 -8.21 -24.69
CA LYS A 83 -10.41 -8.60 -24.97
C LYS A 83 -9.52 -7.36 -25.06
N TRP A 84 -8.31 -7.46 -24.53
CA TRP A 84 -7.29 -6.42 -24.60
C TRP A 84 -6.32 -6.74 -25.75
N GLU A 85 -6.17 -5.82 -26.69
CA GLU A 85 -5.15 -5.91 -27.76
C GLU A 85 -3.78 -5.50 -27.18
N VAL A 86 -2.80 -6.40 -27.25
CA VAL A 86 -1.43 -6.12 -26.83
C VAL A 86 -0.63 -5.67 -28.05
N SER A 87 -0.22 -4.40 -28.11
CA SER A 87 0.51 -3.85 -29.26
C SER A 87 1.92 -4.42 -29.40
N GLN A 88 2.64 -4.60 -28.30
CA GLN A 88 3.98 -5.18 -28.32
C GLN A 88 4.40 -5.70 -26.94
N ILE A 89 5.09 -6.84 -26.92
CA ILE A 89 5.77 -7.35 -25.72
C ILE A 89 7.13 -6.65 -25.64
N LEU A 90 7.36 -5.85 -24.60
CA LEU A 90 8.60 -5.09 -24.42
C LEU A 90 9.74 -5.89 -23.78
N ASP A 91 9.42 -6.88 -22.94
CA ASP A 91 10.41 -7.71 -22.28
C ASP A 91 9.80 -9.08 -21.92
N SER A 92 10.55 -10.16 -22.13
CA SER A 92 10.16 -11.54 -21.81
C SER A 92 11.34 -12.28 -21.22
N LYS A 93 11.14 -12.88 -20.03
CA LYS A 93 12.20 -13.59 -19.30
C LYS A 93 11.84 -15.06 -19.10
N LEU A 94 12.58 -15.95 -19.77
CA LEU A 94 12.45 -17.40 -19.66
C LEU A 94 13.03 -17.89 -18.33
N LYS A 95 12.24 -18.61 -17.52
CA LYS A 95 12.74 -19.39 -16.38
C LYS A 95 12.25 -20.84 -16.47
N ARG A 96 13.12 -21.68 -17.08
CA ARG A 96 13.02 -23.16 -17.27
C ARG A 96 11.78 -23.65 -18.03
N GLY A 97 11.95 -23.92 -19.34
CA GLY A 97 11.04 -24.75 -20.15
C GLY A 97 10.45 -24.02 -21.36
N THR A 98 10.51 -24.67 -22.52
CA THR A 98 10.34 -24.17 -23.90
C THR A 98 8.89 -23.80 -24.27
N LEU A 99 8.73 -22.96 -25.32
CA LEU A 99 7.46 -22.58 -25.97
C LEU A 99 6.69 -23.78 -26.52
#